data_AF-A0A2E9TMG5-F1
#
_entry.id   AF-A0A2E9TMG5-F1
#
_cell.length_a   1.000
_cell.length_b   1.000
_cell.length_c   1.000
_cell.angle_alpha   90.00
_cell.angle_beta   90.00
_cell.angle_gamma   90.00
#
_symmetry.space_group_name_H-M   'P 1'
#
loop_
_entity.id
_entity.type
_entity.pdbx_description
1 polymer ?
#
loop_
_entity_poly.entity_id
_entity_poly.type
_entity_poly.pdbx_seq_one_letter_code
_entity_poly.pdbx_strand_id
1 'polypeptide(L)'
;MVAIHNNAPALTLRAGTDAIAHLREYGLRAGDVDIVPGAAGGPKALGINGLDQAVFGDFLPRAPRRRTLIGASIGSWRFAAIAMGQDPAKGLARLAELYTCQRFPKGITSREVSHRCAAMLSDLLQDRDQHILHNQNYRLVIVVIRSRGLMARSGGLGLGLGLAGLIGTNFFSRQATGLFMERGLVYPDGSPLPVGPLNDFTTHHISLGAENLRAALLASAAIPMVLDGVTGLPGAPDGVYRDGGMLDYHLDLPYQSRGIVLYPHFTDRVIPGWFDKPLRWRNGDPKRLRRLLLVSPSREYLASLPHGKLPDRTDFKHYLGDDAGREAYWRKAVGESQRLGDEFLELVESGKLMDRIQPL
;
A
#
# COMPACT_ATOMS: atom_id res chain seq x y z
N MET A 1 -24.27 25.52 -11.94
CA MET A 1 -23.16 26.04 -11.12
C MET A 1 -21.89 25.86 -11.94
N VAL A 2 -21.21 26.94 -12.29
CA VAL A 2 -20.01 26.90 -13.15
C VAL A 2 -18.89 26.28 -12.32
N ALA A 3 -18.47 25.06 -12.68
CA ALA A 3 -17.30 24.43 -12.09
C ALA A 3 -16.08 25.27 -12.46
N ILE A 4 -15.43 25.85 -11.46
CA ILE A 4 -14.12 26.49 -11.65
C ILE A 4 -13.16 25.36 -12.03
N HIS A 5 -12.86 25.23 -13.33
CA HIS A 5 -11.79 24.36 -13.80
C HIS A 5 -10.50 24.89 -13.21
N ASN A 6 -10.06 24.25 -12.13
CA ASN A 6 -8.74 24.50 -11.58
C ASN A 6 -7.75 23.90 -12.60
N ASN A 7 -7.13 24.75 -13.42
CA ASN A 7 -6.18 24.36 -14.49
C ASN A 7 -4.89 23.69 -13.97
N ALA A 8 -4.70 23.65 -12.65
CA ALA A 8 -3.54 23.01 -12.04
C ALA A 8 -3.74 21.48 -12.05
N PRO A 9 -2.76 20.71 -12.54
CA PRO A 9 -2.86 19.27 -12.53
C PRO A 9 -3.02 18.68 -11.13
N ALA A 10 -3.85 17.66 -10.99
CA ALA A 10 -4.03 16.92 -9.76
C ALA A 10 -3.04 15.75 -9.61
N LEU A 11 -2.45 15.26 -10.70
CA LEU A 11 -1.49 14.16 -10.74
C LEU A 11 -0.05 14.59 -11.07
N THR A 12 0.89 13.92 -10.42
CA THR A 12 2.29 13.81 -10.82
C THR A 12 2.52 12.39 -11.37
N LEU A 13 3.09 12.32 -12.58
CA LEU A 13 3.41 11.06 -13.25
C LEU A 13 4.92 10.91 -13.38
N ARG A 14 5.47 9.84 -12.81
CA ARG A 14 6.91 9.55 -12.92
C ARG A 14 7.15 8.13 -13.40
N ALA A 15 8.06 7.93 -14.34
CA ALA A 15 8.29 6.62 -14.93
C ALA A 15 9.77 6.26 -15.00
N GLY A 16 10.05 4.96 -14.82
CA GLY A 16 11.36 4.39 -15.06
C GLY A 16 11.73 4.38 -16.56
N THR A 17 13.00 4.14 -16.86
CA THR A 17 13.55 4.22 -18.22
C THR A 17 12.81 3.34 -19.24
N ASP A 18 12.55 2.09 -18.89
CA ASP A 18 11.90 1.12 -19.76
C ASP A 18 10.39 1.43 -19.89
N ALA A 19 9.76 1.91 -18.81
CA ALA A 19 8.38 2.36 -18.85
C ALA A 19 8.21 3.58 -19.76
N ILE A 20 9.11 4.56 -19.73
CA ILE A 20 9.09 5.70 -20.65
C ILE A 20 9.17 5.22 -22.11
N ALA A 21 10.08 4.30 -22.40
CA ALA A 21 10.22 3.75 -23.76
C ALA A 21 8.93 3.06 -24.22
N HIS A 22 8.36 2.20 -23.36
CA HIS A 22 7.09 1.50 -23.63
C HIS A 22 5.93 2.48 -23.84
N LEU A 23 5.76 3.45 -22.95
CA LEU A 23 4.65 4.40 -22.99
C LEU A 23 4.73 5.33 -24.20
N ARG A 24 5.94 5.67 -24.67
CA ARG A 24 6.13 6.45 -25.90
C ARG A 24 5.66 5.70 -27.15
N GLU A 25 5.87 4.39 -27.19
CA GLU A 25 5.52 3.57 -28.35
C GLU A 25 4.05 3.14 -28.35
N TYR A 26 3.51 2.79 -27.18
CA TYR A 26 2.20 2.14 -27.08
C TYR A 26 1.14 2.97 -26.36
N GLY A 27 1.53 4.04 -25.66
CA GLY A 27 0.68 4.68 -24.65
C GLY A 27 0.46 3.79 -23.42
N LEU A 28 -0.36 4.25 -22.47
CA LEU A 28 -0.74 3.43 -21.32
C LEU A 28 -1.95 2.55 -21.68
N ARG A 29 -1.70 1.27 -21.96
CA ARG A 29 -2.76 0.28 -22.25
C ARG A 29 -3.02 -0.59 -21.03
N ALA A 30 -4.28 -0.80 -20.69
CA ALA A 30 -4.68 -1.66 -19.57
C ALA A 30 -4.11 -3.09 -19.69
N GLY A 31 -4.01 -3.60 -20.92
CA GLY A 31 -3.46 -4.92 -21.22
C GLY A 31 -1.97 -5.08 -20.90
N ASP A 32 -1.22 -3.98 -20.85
CA ASP A 32 0.23 -3.98 -20.58
C ASP A 32 0.54 -3.93 -19.08
N VAL A 33 -0.45 -3.60 -18.23
CA VAL A 33 -0.27 -3.60 -16.77
C VAL A 33 -0.42 -5.03 -16.24
N ASP A 34 0.67 -5.59 -15.72
CA ASP A 34 0.74 -6.95 -15.17
C ASP A 34 1.00 -7.01 -13.66
N ILE A 35 1.57 -5.94 -13.09
CA ILE A 35 1.88 -5.82 -11.65
C ILE A 35 1.39 -4.47 -11.14
N VAL A 36 0.74 -4.49 -9.97
CA VAL A 36 0.32 -3.27 -9.25
C VAL A 36 0.80 -3.35 -7.80
N PRO A 37 1.83 -2.57 -7.42
CA PRO A 37 2.28 -2.48 -6.03
C PRO A 37 1.34 -1.57 -5.20
N GLY A 38 1.23 -1.86 -3.91
CA GLY A 38 0.41 -1.15 -2.95
C GLY A 38 1.23 -0.75 -1.73
N ALA A 39 1.63 0.51 -1.68
CA ALA A 39 2.51 1.03 -0.63
C ALA A 39 1.85 0.97 0.75
N ALA A 40 2.70 0.83 1.77
CA ALA A 40 2.32 1.12 3.14
C ALA A 40 2.15 2.64 3.32
N GLY A 41 1.19 3.05 4.18
CA GLY A 41 0.86 4.46 4.32
C GLY A 41 -0.21 4.83 5.34
N GLY A 42 -0.90 3.83 5.91
CA GLY A 42 -2.00 4.04 6.85
C GLY A 42 -3.14 4.82 6.20
N PRO A 43 -3.63 5.91 6.83
CA PRO A 43 -4.79 6.66 6.30
C PRO A 43 -4.58 7.28 4.91
N LYS A 44 -3.36 7.36 4.38
CA LYS A 44 -3.07 7.95 3.05
C LYS A 44 -3.85 7.29 1.91
N ALA A 45 -4.22 6.01 2.07
CA ALA A 45 -5.08 5.29 1.15
C ALA A 45 -6.41 6.01 0.88
N LEU A 46 -6.96 6.70 1.88
CA LEU A 46 -8.21 7.45 1.76
C LEU A 46 -8.08 8.60 0.76
N GLY A 47 -6.95 9.28 0.76
CA GLY A 47 -6.70 10.43 -0.10
C GLY A 47 -6.41 10.10 -1.57
N ILE A 48 -6.30 8.82 -1.91
CA ILE A 48 -6.17 8.34 -3.31
C ILE A 48 -7.29 7.36 -3.70
N ASN A 49 -8.39 7.31 -2.93
CA ASN A 49 -9.45 6.34 -3.14
C ASN A 49 -10.08 6.46 -4.54
N GLY A 50 -10.34 7.67 -5.03
CA GLY A 50 -10.85 7.92 -6.37
C GLY A 50 -9.89 7.51 -7.49
N LEU A 51 -8.57 7.66 -7.28
CA LEU A 51 -7.57 7.11 -8.20
C LEU A 51 -7.64 5.58 -8.26
N ASP A 52 -7.75 4.90 -7.11
CA ASP A 52 -7.93 3.45 -7.09
C ASP A 52 -9.25 3.03 -7.76
N GLN A 53 -10.35 3.75 -7.53
CA GLN A 53 -11.62 3.47 -8.19
C GLN A 53 -11.51 3.60 -9.72
N ALA A 54 -10.83 4.63 -10.22
CA ALA A 54 -10.59 4.78 -11.66
C ALA A 54 -9.72 3.66 -12.23
N VAL A 55 -8.62 3.30 -11.54
CA VAL A 55 -7.69 2.26 -12.00
C VAL A 55 -8.37 0.88 -12.00
N PHE A 56 -9.02 0.50 -10.90
CA PHE A 56 -9.54 -0.85 -10.71
C PHE A 56 -11.00 -1.03 -11.14
N GLY A 57 -11.79 0.04 -11.11
CA GLY A 57 -13.21 0.02 -11.50
C GLY A 57 -13.44 0.30 -12.98
N ASP A 58 -12.54 1.03 -13.64
CA ASP A 58 -12.69 1.39 -15.06
C ASP A 58 -11.50 0.92 -15.91
N PHE A 59 -10.30 1.46 -15.67
CA PHE A 59 -9.16 1.27 -16.58
C PHE A 59 -8.71 -0.20 -16.74
N LEU A 60 -8.35 -0.90 -15.66
CA LEU A 60 -7.86 -2.28 -15.74
C LEU A 60 -8.92 -3.27 -16.26
N PRO A 61 -10.21 -3.14 -15.90
CA PRO A 61 -11.30 -3.92 -16.50
C PRO A 61 -11.41 -3.82 -18.03
N ARG A 62 -10.93 -2.75 -18.68
CA ARG A 62 -10.92 -2.62 -20.16
C ARG A 62 -10.09 -3.71 -20.85
N ALA A 63 -9.20 -4.38 -20.13
CA ALA A 63 -8.47 -5.56 -20.61
C ALA A 63 -8.47 -6.64 -19.52
N PRO A 64 -9.49 -7.51 -19.47
CA PRO A 64 -9.57 -8.58 -18.47
C PRO A 64 -8.39 -9.54 -18.59
N ARG A 65 -7.61 -9.64 -17.50
CA ARG A 65 -6.49 -10.58 -17.36
C ARG A 65 -6.11 -10.68 -15.90
N ARG A 66 -5.42 -11.76 -15.53
CA ARG A 66 -4.85 -11.92 -14.20
C ARG A 66 -3.64 -10.99 -14.01
N ARG A 67 -3.65 -10.20 -12.93
CA ARG A 67 -2.59 -9.26 -12.51
C ARG A 67 -2.09 -9.59 -11.11
N THR A 68 -0.84 -9.28 -10.81
CA THR A 68 -0.27 -9.48 -9.48
C THR A 68 -0.39 -8.20 -8.66
N LEU A 69 -1.10 -8.27 -7.53
CA LEU A 69 -1.27 -7.16 -6.60
C LEU A 69 -0.36 -7.39 -5.39
N ILE A 70 0.71 -6.61 -5.23
CA ILE A 70 1.69 -6.79 -4.15
C ILE A 70 1.50 -5.67 -3.13
N GLY A 71 0.96 -5.99 -1.95
CA GLY A 71 0.61 -5.01 -0.93
C GLY A 71 1.46 -5.15 0.34
N ALA A 72 1.74 -4.01 0.97
CA ALA A 72 2.21 -3.94 2.36
C ALA A 72 1.27 -3.04 3.17
N SER A 73 0.97 -3.41 4.42
CA SER A 73 0.12 -2.61 5.31
C SER A 73 -1.24 -2.30 4.68
N ILE A 74 -1.65 -1.03 4.70
CA ILE A 74 -2.88 -0.58 4.04
C ILE A 74 -2.92 -0.92 2.54
N GLY A 75 -1.79 -1.09 1.86
CA GLY A 75 -1.73 -1.58 0.48
C GLY A 75 -2.31 -2.99 0.34
N SER A 76 -2.03 -3.88 1.28
CA SER A 76 -2.60 -5.24 1.32
C SER A 76 -4.11 -5.20 1.54
N TRP A 77 -4.59 -4.32 2.41
CA TRP A 77 -6.02 -4.17 2.72
C TRP A 77 -6.79 -3.54 1.54
N ARG A 78 -6.20 -2.55 0.86
CA ARG A 78 -6.75 -2.00 -0.40
C ARG A 78 -6.94 -3.10 -1.42
N PHE A 79 -5.93 -3.93 -1.65
CA PHE A 79 -6.00 -5.00 -2.62
C PHE A 79 -6.94 -6.14 -2.22
N ALA A 80 -7.05 -6.46 -0.94
CA ALA A 80 -8.09 -7.36 -0.45
C ALA A 80 -9.49 -6.79 -0.71
N ALA A 81 -9.71 -5.49 -0.46
CA ALA A 81 -10.97 -4.80 -0.73
C ALA A 81 -11.30 -4.77 -2.24
N ILE A 82 -10.30 -4.64 -3.11
CA ILE A 82 -10.46 -4.76 -4.56
C ILE A 82 -10.82 -6.19 -4.98
N ALA A 83 -10.17 -7.19 -4.38
CA ALA A 83 -10.29 -8.59 -4.78
C ALA A 83 -11.51 -9.33 -4.18
N MET A 84 -12.15 -8.79 -3.15
CA MET A 84 -13.25 -9.45 -2.42
C MET A 84 -14.60 -9.47 -3.16
N GLY A 85 -14.71 -8.84 -4.33
CA GLY A 85 -15.97 -8.79 -5.08
C GLY A 85 -15.77 -8.57 -6.57
N GLN A 86 -16.89 -8.49 -7.29
CA GLN A 86 -16.92 -8.17 -8.73
C GLN A 86 -16.77 -6.68 -9.01
N ASP A 87 -17.06 -5.84 -8.02
CA ASP A 87 -17.03 -4.37 -8.12
C ASP A 87 -15.95 -3.82 -7.16
N PRO A 88 -14.73 -3.58 -7.66
CA PRO A 88 -13.64 -3.03 -6.86
C PRO A 88 -13.98 -1.68 -6.22
N ALA A 89 -14.79 -0.85 -6.88
CA ALA A 89 -15.15 0.46 -6.37
C ALA A 89 -15.98 0.36 -5.09
N LYS A 90 -16.92 -0.59 -5.02
CA LYS A 90 -17.68 -0.87 -3.77
C LYS A 90 -16.78 -1.34 -2.63
N GLY A 91 -15.83 -2.23 -2.91
CA GLY A 91 -14.88 -2.68 -1.90
C GLY A 91 -14.00 -1.54 -1.36
N LEU A 92 -13.50 -0.70 -2.26
CA LEU A 92 -12.71 0.49 -1.91
C LEU A 92 -13.52 1.53 -1.12
N ALA A 93 -14.79 1.77 -1.48
CA ALA A 93 -15.69 2.66 -0.75
C ALA A 93 -15.98 2.11 0.66
N ARG A 94 -16.21 0.80 0.79
CA ARG A 94 -16.39 0.14 2.09
C ARG A 94 -15.14 0.28 2.97
N LEU A 95 -13.96 0.02 2.43
CA LEU A 95 -12.70 0.23 3.16
C LEU A 95 -12.56 1.68 3.61
N ALA A 96 -12.87 2.64 2.73
CA ALA A 96 -12.77 4.07 3.05
C ALA A 96 -13.68 4.48 4.21
N GLU A 97 -14.94 4.03 4.20
CA GLU A 97 -15.90 4.36 5.27
C GLU A 97 -15.54 3.69 6.60
N LEU A 98 -15.20 2.39 6.58
CA LEU A 98 -14.81 1.65 7.78
C LEU A 98 -13.55 2.21 8.42
N TYR A 99 -12.56 2.63 7.61
CA TYR A 99 -11.34 3.23 8.11
C TYR A 99 -11.63 4.63 8.69
N THR A 100 -12.46 5.42 7.99
CA THR A 100 -12.82 6.77 8.43
C THR A 100 -13.47 6.79 9.80
N CYS A 101 -14.36 5.82 10.04
CA CYS A 101 -15.08 5.67 11.31
C CYS A 101 -14.25 5.06 12.45
N GLN A 102 -12.98 4.71 12.25
CA GLN A 102 -12.15 4.18 13.35
C GLN A 102 -11.91 5.24 14.42
N ARG A 103 -12.30 4.97 15.67
CA ARG A 103 -12.11 5.87 16.81
C ARG A 103 -11.20 5.23 17.85
N PHE A 104 -10.24 6.02 18.32
CA PHE A 104 -9.22 5.59 19.26
C PHE A 104 -9.18 6.57 20.45
N PRO A 105 -9.83 6.24 21.58
CA PRO A 105 -9.83 7.11 22.75
C PRO A 105 -8.43 7.28 23.33
N LYS A 106 -8.22 8.37 24.08
CA LYS A 106 -6.97 8.63 24.79
C LYS A 106 -6.68 7.46 25.75
N GLY A 107 -5.45 6.94 25.68
CA GLY A 107 -5.01 5.85 26.55
C GLY A 107 -5.37 4.45 26.06
N ILE A 108 -5.92 4.31 24.84
CA ILE A 108 -6.16 2.99 24.25
C ILE A 108 -4.87 2.16 24.19
N THR A 109 -4.99 0.89 24.56
CA THR A 109 -3.88 -0.08 24.57
C THR A 109 -3.66 -0.68 23.19
N SER A 110 -2.44 -1.20 22.93
CA SER A 110 -2.14 -1.91 21.67
C SER A 110 -3.08 -3.08 21.42
N ARG A 111 -3.45 -3.80 22.48
CA ARG A 111 -4.41 -4.90 22.44
C ARG A 111 -5.80 -4.45 22.00
N GLU A 112 -6.30 -3.34 22.52
CA GLU A 112 -7.62 -2.81 22.12
C GLU A 112 -7.60 -2.30 20.68
N VAL A 113 -6.49 -1.66 20.25
CA VAL A 113 -6.30 -1.28 18.84
C VAL A 113 -6.30 -2.54 17.96
N SER A 114 -5.63 -3.62 18.36
CA SER A 114 -5.63 -4.92 17.66
C SER A 114 -7.03 -5.48 17.48
N HIS A 115 -7.84 -5.52 18.55
CA HIS A 115 -9.21 -6.00 18.46
C HIS A 115 -10.07 -5.15 17.52
N ARG A 116 -9.92 -3.82 17.56
CA ARG A 116 -10.66 -2.91 16.67
C ARG A 116 -10.25 -3.10 15.21
N CYS A 117 -8.96 -3.22 14.92
CA CYS A 117 -8.47 -3.50 13.57
C CYS A 117 -8.94 -4.88 13.07
N ALA A 118 -8.92 -5.91 13.92
CA ALA A 118 -9.43 -7.23 13.57
C ALA A 118 -10.95 -7.20 13.30
N ALA A 119 -11.72 -6.46 14.10
CA ALA A 119 -13.15 -6.25 13.87
C ALA A 119 -13.40 -5.49 12.55
N MET A 120 -12.66 -4.40 12.31
CA MET A 120 -12.74 -3.66 11.05
C MET A 120 -12.40 -4.55 9.84
N LEU A 121 -11.38 -5.39 9.94
CA LEU A 121 -11.05 -6.35 8.88
C LEU A 121 -12.16 -7.38 8.68
N SER A 122 -12.77 -7.82 9.79
CA SER A 122 -13.94 -8.70 9.76
C SER A 122 -15.11 -8.06 9.02
N ASP A 123 -15.45 -6.84 9.37
CA ASP A 123 -16.50 -6.05 8.74
C ASP A 123 -16.17 -5.75 7.29
N LEU A 124 -14.91 -5.48 6.95
CA LEU A 124 -14.50 -5.25 5.57
C LEU A 124 -14.78 -6.48 4.72
N LEU A 125 -14.26 -7.64 5.11
CA LEU A 125 -14.27 -8.85 4.28
C LEU A 125 -15.59 -9.63 4.35
N GLN A 126 -16.33 -9.55 5.46
CA GLN A 126 -17.56 -10.34 5.69
C GLN A 126 -17.33 -11.84 5.40
N ASP A 127 -18.05 -12.42 4.44
CA ASP A 127 -17.95 -13.81 3.99
C ASP A 127 -17.15 -13.98 2.68
N ARG A 128 -16.38 -12.96 2.28
CA ARG A 128 -15.76 -12.87 0.94
C ARG A 128 -14.35 -13.41 0.82
N ASP A 129 -13.86 -14.14 1.82
CA ASP A 129 -12.50 -14.71 1.81
C ASP A 129 -12.24 -15.55 0.57
N GLN A 130 -13.23 -16.39 0.22
CA GLN A 130 -13.16 -17.26 -0.96
C GLN A 130 -13.12 -16.46 -2.28
N HIS A 131 -13.74 -15.28 -2.33
CA HIS A 131 -13.67 -14.41 -3.51
C HIS A 131 -12.25 -13.87 -3.71
N ILE A 132 -11.55 -13.53 -2.63
CA ILE A 132 -10.14 -13.08 -2.70
C ILE A 132 -9.24 -14.23 -3.17
N LEU A 133 -9.37 -15.41 -2.56
CA LEU A 133 -8.51 -16.57 -2.82
C LEU A 133 -8.63 -17.08 -4.26
N HIS A 134 -9.85 -17.03 -4.81
CA HIS A 134 -10.17 -17.56 -6.15
C HIS A 134 -10.42 -16.45 -7.19
N ASN A 135 -9.96 -15.23 -6.93
CA ASN A 135 -10.13 -14.12 -7.87
C ASN A 135 -9.41 -14.39 -9.20
N GLN A 136 -10.14 -14.33 -10.31
CA GLN A 136 -9.62 -14.61 -11.66
C GLN A 136 -8.80 -13.45 -12.24
N ASN A 137 -9.08 -12.23 -11.81
CA ASN A 137 -8.45 -11.01 -12.33
C ASN A 137 -7.24 -10.59 -11.50
N TYR A 138 -7.19 -10.94 -10.22
CA TYR A 138 -6.17 -10.47 -9.31
C TYR A 138 -5.58 -11.60 -8.47
N ARG A 139 -4.25 -11.68 -8.42
CA ARG A 139 -3.52 -12.50 -7.47
C ARG A 139 -2.98 -11.59 -6.36
N LEU A 140 -3.52 -11.74 -5.17
CA LEU A 140 -3.07 -10.99 -4.00
C LEU A 140 -1.76 -11.56 -3.46
N VAL A 141 -0.80 -10.66 -3.17
CA VAL A 141 0.45 -10.95 -2.47
C VAL A 141 0.53 -10.00 -1.28
N ILE A 142 0.57 -10.58 -0.08
CA ILE A 142 0.62 -9.84 1.18
C ILE A 142 2.05 -9.89 1.71
N VAL A 143 2.65 -8.72 1.90
CA VAL A 143 3.96 -8.60 2.54
C VAL A 143 3.78 -8.49 4.05
N VAL A 144 4.45 -9.37 4.79
CA VAL A 144 4.49 -9.39 6.27
C VAL A 144 5.95 -9.50 6.72
N ILE A 145 6.30 -8.94 7.87
CA ILE A 145 7.67 -9.00 8.40
C ILE A 145 7.73 -9.86 9.65
N ARG A 146 8.53 -10.93 9.62
CA ARG A 146 8.79 -11.77 10.80
C ARG A 146 9.87 -11.10 11.66
N SER A 147 9.56 -10.86 12.93
CA SER A 147 10.51 -10.29 13.89
C SER A 147 11.50 -11.34 14.40
N ARG A 148 12.74 -10.94 14.67
CA ARG A 148 13.81 -11.75 15.25
C ARG A 148 14.38 -11.12 16.52
N GLY A 149 15.02 -11.94 17.36
CA GLY A 149 15.76 -11.47 18.54
C GLY A 149 14.92 -10.57 19.44
N LEU A 150 15.43 -9.39 19.80
CA LEU A 150 14.73 -8.43 20.65
C LEU A 150 13.40 -7.93 20.04
N MET A 151 13.30 -7.83 18.71
CA MET A 151 12.07 -7.43 18.03
C MET A 151 10.93 -8.45 18.15
N ALA A 152 11.27 -9.72 18.42
CA ALA A 152 10.30 -10.79 18.64
C ALA A 152 9.72 -10.80 20.07
N ARG A 153 10.25 -9.98 20.99
CA ARG A 153 9.75 -9.90 22.37
C ARG A 153 8.44 -9.09 22.42
N SER A 154 7.52 -9.54 23.26
CA SER A 154 6.20 -8.93 23.47
C SER A 154 6.18 -7.81 24.53
N GLY A 155 7.22 -7.69 25.36
CA GLY A 155 7.32 -6.63 26.37
C GLY A 155 7.84 -5.30 25.80
N GLY A 156 7.26 -4.18 26.25
CA GLY A 156 7.55 -2.83 25.72
C GLY A 156 9.03 -2.44 25.77
N LEU A 157 9.78 -2.85 26.80
CA LEU A 157 11.22 -2.59 26.90
C LEU A 157 12.02 -3.38 25.85
N GLY A 158 11.71 -4.68 25.68
CA GLY A 158 12.39 -5.53 24.71
C GLY A 158 12.14 -5.08 23.27
N LEU A 159 10.87 -4.78 22.96
CA LEU A 159 10.47 -4.25 21.67
C LEU A 159 11.07 -2.86 21.42
N GLY A 160 11.10 -1.99 22.45
CA GLY A 160 11.73 -0.66 22.36
C GLY A 160 13.22 -0.72 22.07
N LEU A 161 13.97 -1.59 22.76
CA LEU A 161 15.39 -1.82 22.49
C LEU A 161 15.63 -2.44 21.10
N GLY A 162 14.78 -3.38 20.68
CA GLY A 162 14.80 -3.93 19.33
C GLY A 162 14.60 -2.85 18.26
N LEU A 163 13.63 -1.94 18.46
CA LEU A 163 13.37 -0.82 17.56
C LEU A 163 14.53 0.16 17.52
N ALA A 164 15.14 0.48 18.66
CA ALA A 164 16.31 1.35 18.71
C ALA A 164 17.49 0.75 17.94
N GLY A 165 17.78 -0.54 18.16
CA GLY A 165 18.81 -1.26 17.42
C GLY A 165 18.52 -1.34 15.92
N LEU A 166 17.25 -1.55 15.56
CA LEU A 166 16.79 -1.57 14.17
C LEU A 166 16.96 -0.20 13.48
N ILE A 167 16.57 0.89 14.14
CA ILE A 167 16.75 2.26 13.61
C ILE A 167 18.24 2.57 13.44
N GLY A 168 19.06 2.26 14.45
CA GLY A 168 20.51 2.45 14.41
C GLY A 168 21.16 1.68 13.28
N THR A 169 20.88 0.37 13.17
CA THR A 169 21.42 -0.46 12.08
C THR A 169 20.91 -0.01 10.72
N ASN A 170 19.62 0.35 10.59
CA ASN A 170 19.07 0.87 9.34
C ASN A 170 19.85 2.11 8.88
N PHE A 171 20.20 3.04 9.77
CA PHE A 171 20.95 4.24 9.41
C PHE A 171 22.28 3.91 8.71
N PHE A 172 23.03 2.93 9.22
CA PHE A 172 24.30 2.49 8.65
C PHE A 172 24.15 1.58 7.42
N SER A 173 23.25 0.60 7.47
CA SER A 173 22.99 -0.34 6.37
C SER A 173 21.56 -0.88 6.42
N ARG A 174 20.83 -0.69 5.33
CA ARG A 174 19.47 -1.27 5.20
C ARG A 174 19.51 -2.80 5.28
N GLN A 175 20.49 -3.44 4.65
CA GLN A 175 20.62 -4.91 4.68
C GLN A 175 20.86 -5.47 6.08
N ALA A 176 21.59 -4.72 6.93
CA ALA A 176 21.86 -5.13 8.32
C ALA A 176 20.58 -5.24 9.18
N THR A 177 19.47 -4.61 8.75
CA THR A 177 18.17 -4.77 9.43
C THR A 177 17.65 -6.21 9.38
N GLY A 178 18.19 -7.05 8.49
CA GLY A 178 17.93 -8.49 8.43
C GLY A 178 18.28 -9.25 9.71
N LEU A 179 19.14 -8.69 10.58
CA LEU A 179 19.41 -9.26 11.91
C LEU A 179 18.17 -9.24 12.83
N PHE A 180 17.25 -8.32 12.57
CA PHE A 180 16.05 -8.10 13.40
C PHE A 180 14.78 -8.59 12.73
N MET A 181 14.80 -8.80 11.41
CA MET A 181 13.58 -8.97 10.62
C MET A 181 13.82 -9.82 9.38
N GLU A 182 12.80 -10.59 8.99
CA GLU A 182 12.78 -11.39 7.77
C GLU A 182 11.52 -11.07 6.97
N ARG A 183 11.62 -11.11 5.65
CA ARG A 183 10.49 -10.86 4.75
C ARG A 183 9.62 -12.11 4.65
N GLY A 184 8.31 -11.96 4.76
CA GLY A 184 7.32 -12.97 4.40
C GLY A 184 6.46 -12.50 3.24
N LEU A 185 6.31 -13.35 2.23
CA LEU A 185 5.44 -13.14 1.09
C LEU A 185 4.32 -14.18 1.16
N VAL A 186 3.11 -13.76 1.50
CA VAL A 186 1.94 -14.63 1.60
C VAL A 186 1.10 -14.48 0.33
N TYR A 187 0.97 -15.54 -0.47
CA TYR A 187 0.26 -15.48 -1.76
C TYR A 187 -0.27 -16.85 -2.19
N PRO A 188 -1.32 -16.92 -3.05
CA PRO A 188 -1.85 -18.20 -3.50
C PRO A 188 -0.80 -19.01 -4.24
N ASP A 189 -0.78 -20.32 -3.99
CA ASP A 189 0.08 -21.25 -4.72
C ASP A 189 -0.13 -21.18 -6.24
N GLY A 190 0.88 -21.61 -7.00
CA GLY A 190 0.85 -21.62 -8.46
C GLY A 190 2.14 -21.09 -9.07
N SER A 191 2.04 -20.27 -10.12
CA SER A 191 3.22 -19.76 -10.81
C SER A 191 4.13 -18.94 -9.89
N PRO A 192 5.45 -18.85 -10.16
CA PRO A 192 6.33 -17.94 -9.44
C PRO A 192 5.82 -16.49 -9.48
N LEU A 193 6.11 -15.73 -8.44
CA LEU A 193 5.83 -14.29 -8.45
C LEU A 193 6.71 -13.61 -9.53
N PRO A 194 6.21 -12.58 -10.23
CA PRO A 194 6.98 -11.85 -11.24
C PRO A 194 7.94 -10.84 -10.59
N VAL A 195 8.76 -11.31 -9.64
CA VAL A 195 9.82 -10.57 -8.97
C VAL A 195 11.12 -11.34 -9.10
N GLY A 196 12.21 -10.64 -9.38
CA GLY A 196 13.55 -11.22 -9.46
C GLY A 196 14.08 -11.65 -8.09
N PRO A 197 15.32 -12.14 -8.03
CA PRO A 197 15.95 -12.61 -6.79
C PRO A 197 15.92 -11.55 -5.68
N LEU A 198 15.41 -11.95 -4.52
CA LEU A 198 15.31 -11.12 -3.32
C LEU A 198 16.53 -11.36 -2.41
N ASN A 199 17.64 -10.71 -2.74
CA ASN A 199 18.93 -10.95 -2.08
C ASN A 199 19.23 -9.99 -0.91
N ASP A 200 18.29 -9.12 -0.54
CA ASP A 200 18.48 -8.12 0.51
C ASP A 200 18.15 -8.63 1.91
N PHE A 201 17.22 -9.58 2.03
CA PHE A 201 16.81 -10.20 3.29
C PHE A 201 16.44 -11.67 3.11
N THR A 202 16.55 -12.47 4.17
CA THR A 202 15.89 -13.77 4.25
C THR A 202 14.39 -13.59 3.94
N THR A 203 13.92 -14.30 2.91
CA THR A 203 12.56 -14.19 2.42
C THR A 203 11.87 -15.56 2.50
N HIS A 204 10.71 -15.59 3.15
CA HIS A 204 9.86 -16.75 3.28
C HIS A 204 8.67 -16.64 2.33
N HIS A 205 8.44 -17.68 1.55
CA HIS A 205 7.28 -17.80 0.67
C HIS A 205 6.24 -18.66 1.38
N ILE A 206 5.05 -18.10 1.62
CA ILE A 206 4.00 -18.69 2.45
C ILE A 206 2.75 -18.84 1.59
N SER A 207 2.21 -20.06 1.52
CA SER A 207 0.97 -20.34 0.79
C SER A 207 -0.20 -19.61 1.44
N LEU A 208 -0.95 -18.82 0.66
CA LEU A 208 -2.16 -18.13 1.12
C LEU A 208 -3.36 -19.09 1.04
N GLY A 209 -4.05 -19.26 2.16
CA GLY A 209 -5.26 -20.06 2.32
C GLY A 209 -6.32 -19.35 3.16
N ALA A 210 -7.48 -19.98 3.31
CA ALA A 210 -8.58 -19.42 4.11
C ALA A 210 -8.20 -19.28 5.59
N GLU A 211 -7.38 -20.20 6.09
CA GLU A 211 -6.89 -20.27 7.46
C GLU A 211 -5.92 -19.14 7.83
N ASN A 212 -5.25 -18.52 6.85
CA ASN A 212 -4.24 -17.49 7.12
C ASN A 212 -4.50 -16.13 6.45
N LEU A 213 -5.48 -16.00 5.56
CA LEU A 213 -5.77 -14.73 4.86
C LEU A 213 -5.94 -13.54 5.80
N ARG A 214 -6.84 -13.66 6.78
CA ARG A 214 -7.14 -12.57 7.74
C ARG A 214 -5.96 -12.29 8.66
N ALA A 215 -5.28 -13.34 9.12
CA ALA A 215 -4.11 -13.23 9.97
C ALA A 215 -2.95 -12.54 9.23
N ALA A 216 -2.72 -12.86 7.95
CA ALA A 216 -1.72 -12.23 7.11
C ALA A 216 -2.05 -10.75 6.84
N LEU A 217 -3.30 -10.41 6.53
CA LEU A 217 -3.74 -9.03 6.36
C LEU A 217 -3.55 -8.22 7.64
N LEU A 218 -3.96 -8.75 8.80
CA LEU A 218 -3.75 -8.09 10.09
C LEU A 218 -2.26 -7.90 10.41
N ALA A 219 -1.46 -8.95 10.21
CA ALA A 219 0.00 -8.90 10.41
C ALA A 219 0.64 -7.84 9.52
N SER A 220 0.23 -7.75 8.25
CA SER A 220 0.76 -6.79 7.27
C SER A 220 0.57 -5.34 7.71
N ALA A 221 -0.40 -5.04 8.58
CA ALA A 221 -0.68 -3.71 9.14
C ALA A 221 -0.28 -3.57 10.63
N ALA A 222 0.41 -4.56 11.21
CA ALA A 222 0.72 -4.60 12.63
C ALA A 222 1.95 -3.75 12.99
N ILE A 223 1.72 -2.44 13.12
CA ILE A 223 2.74 -1.45 13.46
C ILE A 223 3.24 -1.66 14.91
N PRO A 224 4.57 -1.83 15.13
CA PRO A 224 5.14 -1.95 16.46
C PRO A 224 4.67 -0.84 17.42
N MET A 225 4.38 -1.21 18.67
CA MET A 225 3.87 -0.32 19.75
C MET A 225 2.47 0.27 19.52
N VAL A 226 1.84 0.03 18.37
CA VAL A 226 0.48 0.50 18.06
C VAL A 226 -0.48 -0.67 17.94
N LEU A 227 -0.08 -1.72 17.21
CA LEU A 227 -0.79 -2.98 17.05
C LEU A 227 0.08 -4.11 17.59
N ASP A 228 -0.54 -5.06 18.29
CA ASP A 228 0.14 -6.29 18.67
C ASP A 228 0.54 -7.07 17.41
N GLY A 229 1.72 -7.71 17.46
CA GLY A 229 2.16 -8.57 16.37
C GLY A 229 1.36 -9.87 16.34
N VAL A 230 1.20 -10.44 15.15
CA VAL A 230 0.47 -11.70 14.96
C VAL A 230 1.42 -12.87 15.18
N THR A 231 1.06 -13.79 16.06
CA THR A 231 1.80 -15.04 16.31
C THR A 231 1.01 -16.23 15.76
N GLY A 232 1.70 -17.31 15.39
CA GLY A 232 1.03 -18.54 14.92
C GLY A 232 0.35 -18.37 13.56
N LEU A 233 0.98 -17.64 12.64
CA LEU A 233 0.48 -17.48 11.27
C LEU A 233 0.57 -18.84 10.53
N PRO A 234 -0.55 -19.48 10.16
CA PRO A 234 -0.51 -20.81 9.56
C PRO A 234 0.31 -20.87 8.26
N GLY A 235 1.10 -21.93 8.10
CA GLY A 235 2.00 -22.13 6.96
C GLY A 235 3.29 -21.31 7.00
N ALA A 236 3.45 -20.41 7.97
CA ALA A 236 4.62 -19.56 8.11
C ALA A 236 5.58 -20.05 9.22
N PRO A 237 6.89 -19.77 9.13
CA PRO A 237 7.82 -20.06 10.22
C PRO A 237 7.40 -19.42 11.57
N ASP A 238 7.62 -20.12 12.68
CA ASP A 238 7.23 -19.63 14.00
C ASP A 238 7.81 -18.23 14.30
N GLY A 239 6.99 -17.28 14.73
CA GLY A 239 7.48 -15.95 15.07
C GLY A 239 6.39 -14.92 15.26
N VAL A 240 6.81 -13.69 15.52
CA VAL A 240 5.92 -12.52 15.62
C VAL A 240 5.94 -11.77 14.30
N TYR A 241 4.82 -11.78 13.60
CA TYR A 241 4.63 -11.11 12.32
C TYR A 241 4.09 -9.69 12.51
N ARG A 242 4.65 -8.76 11.73
CA ARG A 242 4.47 -7.32 11.83
C ARG A 242 4.34 -6.66 10.46
N ASP A 243 4.10 -5.36 10.49
CA ASP A 243 3.78 -4.56 9.32
C ASP A 243 4.80 -4.74 8.18
N GLY A 244 4.29 -5.09 6.99
CA GLY A 244 5.07 -5.31 5.77
C GLY A 244 5.97 -4.14 5.40
N GLY A 245 5.50 -2.93 5.67
CA GLY A 245 6.18 -1.69 5.35
C GLY A 245 7.44 -1.46 6.17
N MET A 246 7.69 -2.20 7.24
CA MET A 246 8.92 -2.05 8.02
C MET A 246 10.17 -2.26 7.16
N LEU A 247 10.18 -3.32 6.33
CA LEU A 247 11.22 -3.54 5.33
C LEU A 247 10.83 -2.96 3.97
N ASP A 248 9.61 -3.20 3.49
CA ASP A 248 9.21 -2.88 2.11
C ASP A 248 8.11 -1.81 2.07
N TYR A 249 8.41 -0.61 2.57
CA TYR A 249 7.46 0.50 2.76
C TYR A 249 6.78 0.93 1.47
N HIS A 250 7.56 1.32 0.47
CA HIS A 250 7.06 1.61 -0.88
C HIS A 250 7.46 0.51 -1.89
N LEU A 251 7.71 -0.72 -1.43
CA LEU A 251 7.91 -1.90 -2.29
C LEU A 251 8.97 -1.67 -3.40
N ASP A 252 10.19 -1.34 -3.00
CA ASP A 252 11.35 -1.25 -3.92
C ASP A 252 11.86 -2.65 -4.31
N LEU A 253 11.04 -3.36 -5.09
CA LEU A 253 11.24 -4.76 -5.47
C LEU A 253 11.76 -4.89 -6.90
N PRO A 254 12.55 -5.93 -7.22
CA PRO A 254 13.08 -6.19 -8.56
C PRO A 254 11.99 -6.75 -9.49
N TYR A 255 11.01 -5.92 -9.89
CA TYR A 255 9.89 -6.36 -10.72
C TYR A 255 10.32 -6.94 -12.07
N GLN A 256 9.75 -8.10 -12.44
CA GLN A 256 9.93 -8.76 -13.73
C GLN A 256 8.70 -8.59 -14.63
N SER A 257 8.23 -7.35 -14.75
CA SER A 257 7.12 -7.00 -15.65
C SER A 257 7.51 -7.17 -17.12
N ARG A 258 6.58 -7.65 -17.94
CA ARG A 258 6.71 -7.68 -19.40
C ARG A 258 6.13 -6.43 -20.07
N GLY A 259 5.33 -5.66 -19.34
CA GLY A 259 4.76 -4.38 -19.78
C GLY A 259 5.08 -3.28 -18.78
N ILE A 260 4.08 -2.83 -18.03
CA ILE A 260 4.15 -1.74 -17.06
C ILE A 260 3.82 -2.23 -15.64
N VAL A 261 4.63 -1.79 -14.67
CA VAL A 261 4.28 -1.83 -13.25
C VAL A 261 3.55 -0.52 -12.92
N LEU A 262 2.22 -0.55 -12.85
CA LEU A 262 1.43 0.64 -12.52
C LEU A 262 1.38 0.80 -11.00
N TYR A 263 1.76 1.95 -10.48
CA TYR A 263 1.86 2.17 -9.03
C TYR A 263 1.08 3.43 -8.60
N PRO A 264 -0.24 3.29 -8.31
CA PRO A 264 -1.01 4.32 -7.63
C PRO A 264 -0.46 4.56 -6.21
N HIS A 265 0.09 5.74 -5.96
CA HIS A 265 0.96 6.00 -4.82
C HIS A 265 0.64 7.31 -4.10
N PHE A 266 1.17 7.46 -2.88
CA PHE A 266 0.88 8.59 -1.99
C PHE A 266 1.84 9.78 -2.16
N THR A 267 2.95 9.58 -2.87
CA THR A 267 4.04 10.56 -3.06
C THR A 267 4.71 10.30 -4.39
N ASP A 268 5.42 11.29 -4.92
CA ASP A 268 6.21 11.26 -6.15
C ASP A 268 7.55 10.52 -6.04
N ARG A 269 7.80 9.74 -4.97
CA ARG A 269 9.03 8.94 -4.85
C ARG A 269 8.84 7.60 -4.13
N VAL A 270 9.70 6.64 -4.47
CA VAL A 270 9.77 5.34 -3.80
C VAL A 270 10.77 5.41 -2.64
N ILE A 271 10.30 5.03 -1.45
CA ILE A 271 11.08 4.99 -0.20
C ILE A 271 11.19 3.51 0.20
N PRO A 272 12.38 2.89 0.16
CA PRO A 272 12.51 1.43 0.28
C PRO A 272 11.93 0.85 1.58
N GLY A 273 12.39 1.31 2.75
CA GLY A 273 11.90 0.89 4.05
C GLY A 273 11.28 2.03 4.87
N TRP A 274 10.50 1.69 5.90
CA TRP A 274 9.76 2.71 6.65
C TRP A 274 10.70 3.65 7.42
N PHE A 275 11.80 3.09 7.93
CA PHE A 275 12.86 3.83 8.63
C PHE A 275 13.71 4.71 7.69
N ASP A 276 13.52 4.60 6.37
CA ASP A 276 14.20 5.45 5.38
C ASP A 276 13.46 6.76 5.12
N LYS A 277 12.20 6.87 5.57
CA LYS A 277 11.36 8.05 5.37
C LYS A 277 12.05 9.40 5.71
N PRO A 278 12.78 9.56 6.84
CA PRO A 278 13.48 10.80 7.13
C PRO A 278 14.77 11.01 6.32
N LEU A 279 15.34 9.95 5.73
CA LEU A 279 16.61 9.96 5.02
C LEU A 279 16.39 10.36 3.56
N ARG A 280 16.48 11.66 3.25
CA ARG A 280 16.15 12.19 1.91
C ARG A 280 17.00 11.62 0.77
N TRP A 281 18.20 11.12 1.07
CA TRP A 281 19.09 10.48 0.10
C TRP A 281 18.73 9.01 -0.20
N ARG A 282 17.87 8.38 0.60
CA ARG A 282 17.37 7.02 0.33
C ARG A 282 16.16 7.08 -0.57
N ASN A 283 16.35 6.61 -1.80
CA ASN A 283 15.33 6.49 -2.82
C ASN A 283 15.33 5.06 -3.37
N GLY A 284 14.29 4.69 -4.11
CA GLY A 284 14.20 3.39 -4.77
C GLY A 284 15.30 3.18 -5.83
N ASP A 285 15.65 1.93 -6.09
CA ASP A 285 16.68 1.56 -7.05
C ASP A 285 16.16 1.72 -8.50
N PRO A 286 16.74 2.61 -9.31
CA PRO A 286 16.28 2.84 -10.69
C PRO A 286 16.29 1.57 -11.55
N LYS A 287 17.18 0.61 -11.28
CA LYS A 287 17.24 -0.66 -12.03
C LYS A 287 16.08 -1.58 -11.71
N ARG A 288 15.62 -1.59 -10.46
CA ARG A 288 14.44 -2.34 -10.00
C ARG A 288 13.15 -1.71 -10.51
N LEU A 289 13.12 -0.39 -10.58
CA LEU A 289 11.94 0.41 -10.91
C LEU A 289 11.87 0.84 -12.38
N ARG A 290 12.73 0.31 -13.25
CA ARG A 290 12.81 0.71 -14.67
C ARG A 290 11.50 0.58 -15.45
N ARG A 291 10.63 -0.36 -15.07
CA ARG A 291 9.31 -0.61 -15.68
C ARG A 291 8.14 0.05 -14.93
N LEU A 292 8.43 0.87 -13.93
CA LEU A 292 7.43 1.47 -13.07
C LEU A 292 6.84 2.74 -13.68
N LEU A 293 5.51 2.88 -13.60
CA LEU A 293 4.78 4.13 -13.75
C LEU A 293 4.17 4.49 -12.40
N LEU A 294 4.75 5.48 -11.73
CA LEU A 294 4.28 6.05 -10.48
C LEU A 294 3.22 7.10 -10.77
N VAL A 295 2.03 6.94 -10.20
CA VAL A 295 0.91 7.88 -10.32
C VAL A 295 0.57 8.37 -8.93
N SER A 296 0.83 9.64 -8.64
CA SER A 296 0.63 10.20 -7.30
C SER A 296 0.01 11.58 -7.34
N PRO A 297 -0.55 12.08 -6.22
CA PRO A 297 -1.08 13.43 -6.17
C PRO A 297 0.00 14.49 -6.38
N SER A 298 -0.32 15.53 -7.15
CA SER A 298 0.53 16.69 -7.38
C SER A 298 0.65 17.56 -6.11
N ARG A 299 1.66 18.43 -6.09
CA ARG A 299 1.84 19.37 -4.98
C ARG A 299 0.67 20.37 -4.90
N GLU A 300 0.18 20.81 -6.05
CA GLU A 300 -0.94 21.74 -6.19
C GLU A 300 -2.24 21.13 -5.67
N TYR A 301 -2.49 19.85 -5.99
CA TYR A 301 -3.61 19.12 -5.41
C TYR A 301 -3.49 18.98 -3.90
N LEU A 302 -2.33 18.56 -3.39
CA LEU A 302 -2.12 18.43 -1.95
C LEU A 302 -2.36 19.76 -1.23
N ALA A 303 -1.88 20.88 -1.78
CA ALA A 303 -2.10 22.22 -1.23
C ALA A 303 -3.59 22.63 -1.22
N SER A 304 -4.42 22.07 -2.11
CA SER A 304 -5.86 22.32 -2.14
C SER A 304 -6.66 21.53 -1.09
N LEU A 305 -6.08 20.45 -0.54
CA LEU A 305 -6.71 19.66 0.51
C LEU A 305 -6.63 20.37 1.87
N PRO A 306 -7.55 20.06 2.80
CA PRO A 306 -7.39 20.51 4.18
C PRO A 306 -6.05 20.04 4.75
N HIS A 307 -5.38 20.93 5.48
CA HIS A 307 -4.03 20.75 6.02
C HIS A 307 -2.91 20.60 4.98
N GLY A 308 -3.19 20.81 3.68
CA GLY A 308 -2.17 20.76 2.63
C GLY A 308 -1.56 19.37 2.41
N LYS A 309 -2.26 18.30 2.83
CA LYS A 309 -1.75 16.92 2.82
C LYS A 309 -2.85 15.88 2.71
N LEU A 310 -2.47 14.65 2.35
CA LEU A 310 -3.34 13.48 2.47
C LEU A 310 -3.62 13.15 3.96
N PRO A 311 -4.74 12.47 4.26
CA PRO A 311 -4.98 11.86 5.57
C PRO A 311 -3.77 11.05 6.06
N ASP A 312 -3.40 11.21 7.32
CA ASP A 312 -2.34 10.40 7.93
C ASP A 312 -2.56 10.20 9.44
N ARG A 313 -1.72 9.33 10.05
CA ARG A 313 -1.89 8.93 11.44
C ARG A 313 -1.78 10.07 12.47
N THR A 314 -1.15 11.20 12.11
CA THR A 314 -1.07 12.37 12.98
C THR A 314 -2.43 13.03 13.18
N ASP A 315 -3.40 12.77 12.31
CA ASP A 315 -4.75 13.32 12.40
C ASP A 315 -5.50 12.79 13.63
N PHE A 316 -5.25 11.55 14.07
CA PHE A 316 -5.81 11.03 15.33
C PHE A 316 -5.36 11.86 16.55
N LYS A 317 -4.14 12.42 16.51
CA LYS A 317 -3.64 13.30 17.56
C LYS A 317 -4.15 14.73 17.38
N HIS A 318 -4.19 15.23 16.15
CA HIS A 318 -4.65 16.59 15.84
C HIS A 318 -6.11 16.80 16.24
N TYR A 319 -6.96 15.81 15.96
CA TYR A 319 -8.39 15.81 16.27
C TYR A 319 -8.72 15.06 17.57
N LEU A 320 -7.80 15.01 18.54
CA LEU A 320 -8.06 14.29 19.79
C LEU A 320 -9.24 14.94 20.54
N GLY A 321 -10.32 14.18 20.72
CA GLY A 321 -11.57 14.67 21.31
C GLY A 321 -12.57 15.22 20.28
N ASP A 322 -12.23 15.22 18.99
CA ASP A 322 -13.09 15.63 17.87
C ASP A 322 -13.02 14.60 16.73
N ASP A 323 -13.44 13.36 17.02
CA ASP A 323 -13.53 12.30 16.00
C ASP A 323 -14.41 12.71 14.82
N ALA A 324 -15.47 13.48 15.07
CA ALA A 324 -16.39 13.95 14.04
C ALA A 324 -15.71 14.91 13.05
N GLY A 325 -14.89 15.86 13.53
CA GLY A 325 -14.09 16.74 12.68
C GLY A 325 -13.05 15.99 11.86
N ARG A 326 -12.40 14.98 12.45
CA ARG A 326 -11.47 14.09 11.71
C ARG A 326 -12.19 13.34 10.60
N GLU A 327 -13.33 12.73 10.93
CA GLU A 327 -14.15 12.00 9.98
C GLU A 327 -14.62 12.91 8.83
N ALA A 328 -15.07 14.13 9.12
CA ALA A 328 -15.46 15.10 8.10
C ALA A 328 -14.28 15.48 7.19
N TYR A 329 -13.09 15.71 7.75
CA TYR A 329 -11.86 15.95 6.98
C TYR A 329 -11.55 14.77 6.06
N TRP A 330 -11.55 13.55 6.58
CA TRP A 330 -11.20 12.38 5.78
C TRP A 330 -12.25 12.07 4.71
N ARG A 331 -13.56 12.22 4.98
CA ARG A 331 -14.62 12.12 3.96
C ARG A 331 -14.43 13.17 2.85
N LYS A 332 -14.03 14.39 3.19
CA LYS A 332 -13.68 15.42 2.20
C LYS A 332 -12.48 15.01 1.35
N ALA A 333 -11.42 14.48 1.95
CA ALA A 333 -10.25 14.01 1.21
C ALA A 333 -10.59 12.81 0.28
N VAL A 334 -11.47 11.89 0.72
CA VAL A 334 -11.99 10.81 -0.12
C VAL A 334 -12.78 11.37 -1.30
N GLY A 335 -13.69 12.33 -1.06
CA GLY A 335 -14.45 12.98 -2.13
C GLY A 335 -13.56 13.70 -3.16
N GLU A 336 -12.61 14.52 -2.70
CA GLU A 336 -11.67 15.23 -3.59
C GLU A 336 -10.78 14.28 -4.39
N SER A 337 -10.51 13.08 -3.89
CA SER A 337 -9.68 12.09 -4.59
C SER A 337 -10.30 11.58 -5.89
N GLN A 338 -11.60 11.82 -6.13
CA GLN A 338 -12.24 11.58 -7.42
C GLN A 338 -11.53 12.33 -8.55
N ARG A 339 -11.08 13.57 -8.32
CA ARG A 339 -10.35 14.38 -9.30
C ARG A 339 -9.05 13.71 -9.77
N LEU A 340 -8.41 12.93 -8.91
CA LEU A 340 -7.22 12.14 -9.28
C LEU A 340 -7.58 11.01 -10.25
N GLY A 341 -8.73 10.38 -10.04
CA GLY A 341 -9.25 9.35 -10.94
C GLY A 341 -9.69 9.93 -12.28
N ASP A 342 -10.42 11.04 -12.25
CA ASP A 342 -10.90 11.73 -13.45
C ASP A 342 -9.73 12.17 -14.34
N GLU A 343 -8.70 12.83 -13.77
CA GLU A 343 -7.52 13.23 -14.54
C GLU A 343 -6.74 12.00 -15.06
N PHE A 344 -6.65 10.91 -14.29
CA PHE A 344 -5.99 9.69 -14.76
C PHE A 344 -6.69 9.13 -16.01
N LEU A 345 -8.02 9.01 -15.99
CA LEU A 345 -8.79 8.51 -17.13
C LEU A 345 -8.71 9.47 -18.32
N GLU A 346 -8.80 10.79 -18.09
CA GLU A 346 -8.65 11.80 -19.14
C GLU A 346 -7.29 11.70 -19.84
N LEU A 347 -6.20 11.56 -19.08
CA LEU A 347 -4.84 11.44 -19.64
C LEU A 347 -4.66 10.16 -20.45
N VAL A 348 -5.29 9.06 -20.03
CA VAL A 348 -5.28 7.79 -20.76
C VAL A 348 -6.07 7.91 -22.07
N GLU A 349 -7.28 8.47 -22.03
CA GLU A 349 -8.20 8.54 -23.18
C GLU A 349 -7.78 9.56 -24.23
N SER A 350 -7.26 10.70 -23.79
CA SER A 350 -6.75 11.74 -24.70
C SER A 350 -5.39 11.40 -25.31
N GLY A 351 -4.70 10.37 -24.80
CA GLY A 351 -3.33 10.03 -25.19
C GLY A 351 -2.27 11.03 -24.71
N LYS A 352 -2.64 12.04 -23.90
CA LYS A 352 -1.74 13.10 -23.42
C LYS A 352 -0.92 12.72 -22.20
N LEU A 353 -1.03 11.46 -21.74
CA LEU A 353 -0.26 10.96 -20.61
C LEU A 353 1.25 11.19 -20.79
N MET A 354 1.79 10.98 -21.99
CA MET A 354 3.21 11.15 -22.29
C MET A 354 3.72 12.59 -22.11
N ASP A 355 2.88 13.59 -22.36
CA ASP A 355 3.23 15.02 -22.22
C ASP A 355 3.48 15.41 -20.75
N ARG A 356 3.05 14.55 -19.81
CA ARG A 356 3.06 14.78 -18.37
C ARG A 356 4.06 13.90 -17.63
N ILE A 357 4.65 12.89 -18.29
CA ILE A 357 5.61 11.98 -17.64
C ILE A 357 6.93 12.68 -17.37
N GLN A 358 7.42 12.50 -16.14
CA GLN A 358 8.78 12.83 -15.74
C GLN A 358 9.59 11.56 -15.46
N PRO A 359 10.93 11.58 -15.56
CA PRO A 359 11.76 10.49 -15.07
C PRO A 359 11.57 10.25 -13.56
N LEU A 360 11.61 8.97 -13.14
CA LEU A 360 11.49 8.51 -11.75
C LEU A 360 12.66 8.88 -10.83
#